data_AF-A0A1Y2E3V1-F1
#
_entry.id   AF-A0A1Y2E3V1-F1
#
_cell.length_a   1.000
_cell.length_b   1.000
_cell.length_c   1.000
_cell.angle_alpha   90.00
_cell.angle_beta   90.00
_cell.angle_gamma   90.00
#
_symmetry.space_group_name_H-M   'P 1'
#
loop_
_entity.id
_entity.type
_entity.pdbx_description
1 polymer ?
#
loop_
_entity_poly.entity_id
_entity_poly.type
_entity_poly.pdbx_seq_one_letter_code
_entity_poly.pdbx_strand_id
1 'polypeptide(L)'
;MGRPPTSGYCDTCRKRRIKCDRTRPSCQRCFKAGYVCEGYNQPLRIQNHVIGTDAGGSQRLVRATGSTSTLKQGPPSELSLIAFQEQMAFSHFFSTYRWAHFWRPIMKTAEPDGGAAVDYTWAVERSLGLAHNQGVAQILQHCGPEWFQNEPFLTIFRSCRALLICQGFASKQSSFLAEGRWKTVPWSHAPKTSEDQLVDILAELPDITRHFAIPGHVLGPKDRADLIVKSDNLSAQLARWRSKWENTHQGMAIEVPQGLDTSGILEPVQELLSTSIAFRGLGPALEIFNYNASLIYLMRLRLLMPDTFDHLRSLPPVDMDYVKQTAGKQRQSPLLLPDETKFLLQPAIEAFRILPYLQESLTKTNVKVMGTLESMGILYNSVMDMPELASLLPLLDRITFFQDGQRELAAFNLPAWVIGRDHPFSQE
;
A
#
# COMPACT_ATOMS: atom_id res chain seq x y z
N MET A 1 16.35 25.05 0.92
CA MET A 1 15.06 25.10 0.20
C MET A 1 15.13 26.16 -0.90
N GLY A 2 14.75 25.83 -2.14
CA GLY A 2 14.69 26.82 -3.23
C GLY A 2 13.58 27.85 -2.97
N ARG A 3 13.76 29.10 -3.42
CA ARG A 3 12.71 30.12 -3.32
C ARG A 3 11.47 29.63 -4.08
N PRO A 4 10.28 29.60 -3.47
CA PRO A 4 9.08 29.16 -4.16
C PRO A 4 8.85 30.03 -5.40
N PRO A 5 8.38 29.43 -6.51
CA PRO A 5 8.06 30.18 -7.72
C PRO A 5 7.02 31.24 -7.40
N THR A 6 7.38 32.51 -7.61
CA THR A 6 6.57 33.68 -7.27
C THR A 6 5.21 33.70 -7.99
N SER A 7 5.07 33.00 -9.11
CA SER A 7 3.84 32.98 -9.90
C SER A 7 2.72 32.14 -9.30
N GLY A 8 3.03 31.14 -8.46
CA GLY A 8 2.03 30.18 -7.93
C GLY A 8 1.30 29.37 -9.01
N TYR A 9 1.84 29.31 -10.23
CA TYR A 9 1.26 28.56 -11.36
C TYR A 9 1.58 27.08 -11.28
N CYS A 10 0.79 26.21 -11.94
CA CYS A 10 1.14 24.80 -12.03
C CYS A 10 2.39 24.61 -12.93
N ASP A 11 3.10 23.49 -12.76
CA ASP A 11 4.33 23.21 -13.50
C ASP A 11 4.13 23.18 -15.01
N THR A 12 3.06 22.54 -15.48
CA THR A 12 2.73 22.49 -16.91
C THR A 12 2.53 23.90 -17.49
N CYS A 13 1.80 24.80 -16.81
CA CYS A 13 1.61 26.18 -17.28
C CYS A 13 2.90 27.01 -17.22
N ARG A 14 3.76 26.77 -16.22
CA ARG A 14 5.08 27.42 -16.12
C ARG A 14 5.97 26.99 -17.29
N LYS A 15 6.06 25.68 -17.57
CA LYS A 15 6.81 25.12 -18.71
C LYS A 15 6.31 25.69 -20.04
N ARG A 16 4.98 25.77 -20.20
CA ARG A 16 4.32 26.35 -21.37
C ARG A 16 4.36 27.88 -21.43
N ARG A 17 4.87 28.56 -20.39
CA ARG A 17 4.91 30.02 -20.25
C ARG A 17 3.55 30.72 -20.45
N ILE A 18 2.49 30.10 -19.96
CA ILE A 18 1.11 30.65 -20.00
C ILE A 18 0.60 30.95 -18.60
N LYS A 19 -0.34 31.90 -18.48
CA LYS A 19 -0.97 32.25 -17.20
C LYS A 19 -1.81 31.09 -16.66
N CYS A 20 -1.51 30.60 -15.47
CA CYS A 20 -2.32 29.56 -14.83
C CYS A 20 -3.56 30.17 -14.17
N ASP A 21 -4.68 29.47 -14.23
CA ASP A 21 -5.91 29.80 -13.49
C ASP A 21 -5.85 29.38 -12.00
N ARG A 22 -4.77 28.68 -11.59
CA ARG A 22 -4.45 28.31 -10.21
C ARG A 22 -5.48 27.42 -9.50
N THR A 23 -6.44 26.85 -10.22
CA THR A 23 -7.38 25.87 -9.67
C THR A 23 -6.65 24.58 -9.27
N ARG A 24 -7.02 24.03 -8.11
CA ARG A 24 -6.43 22.81 -7.53
C ARG A 24 -7.46 21.67 -7.55
N PRO A 25 -7.04 20.40 -7.74
CA PRO A 25 -5.66 19.91 -7.84
C PRO A 25 -5.00 20.11 -9.22
N SER A 26 -5.80 20.30 -10.27
CA SER A 26 -5.34 20.51 -11.65
C SER A 26 -5.92 21.80 -12.22
N CYS A 27 -5.13 22.53 -13.02
CA CYS A 27 -5.59 23.79 -13.59
C CYS A 27 -6.50 23.58 -14.82
N GLN A 28 -7.57 24.36 -14.94
CA GLN A 28 -8.54 24.27 -16.04
C GLN A 28 -7.90 24.55 -17.39
N ARG A 29 -6.82 25.35 -17.41
CA ARG A 29 -6.11 25.70 -18.64
C ARG A 29 -5.29 24.54 -19.22
N CYS A 30 -4.80 23.64 -18.38
CA CYS A 30 -4.17 22.41 -18.85
C CYS A 30 -5.23 21.42 -19.33
N PHE A 31 -6.32 21.28 -18.57
CA PHE A 31 -7.43 20.40 -18.91
C PHE A 31 -8.06 20.73 -20.27
N LYS A 32 -8.51 21.97 -20.48
CA LYS A 32 -9.12 22.41 -21.75
C LYS A 32 -8.17 22.29 -22.95
N ALA A 33 -6.87 22.35 -22.70
CA ALA A 33 -5.86 22.24 -23.75
C ALA A 33 -5.38 20.80 -23.98
N GLY A 34 -5.94 19.80 -23.28
CA GLY A 34 -5.56 18.40 -23.39
C GLY A 34 -4.19 18.05 -22.80
N TYR A 35 -3.63 18.89 -21.93
CA TYR A 35 -2.34 18.63 -21.26
C TYR A 35 -2.56 18.04 -19.86
N VAL A 36 -1.72 17.07 -19.49
CA VAL A 36 -1.62 16.59 -18.11
C VAL A 36 -1.07 17.71 -17.22
N CYS A 37 -1.82 18.09 -16.19
CA CYS A 37 -1.39 19.09 -15.22
C CYS A 37 -0.47 18.42 -14.17
N GLU A 38 0.82 18.76 -14.18
CA GLU A 38 1.83 18.22 -13.25
C GLU A 38 1.73 18.80 -11.83
N GLY A 39 0.67 19.57 -11.55
CA GLY A 39 0.39 20.12 -10.23
C GLY A 39 1.22 21.36 -9.87
N TYR A 40 1.25 21.68 -8.59
CA TYR A 40 1.83 22.93 -8.05
C TYR A 40 3.07 22.69 -7.19
N ASN A 41 3.72 21.53 -7.38
CA ASN A 41 4.81 21.10 -6.52
C ASN A 41 6.01 22.05 -6.63
N GLN A 42 6.77 22.12 -5.53
CA GLN A 42 8.02 22.87 -5.51
C GLN A 42 9.14 21.95 -6.00
N PRO A 43 9.89 22.31 -7.05
CA PRO A 43 11.05 21.53 -7.44
C PRO A 43 12.09 21.58 -6.30
N LEU A 44 12.36 20.43 -5.69
CA LEU A 44 13.50 20.26 -4.79
C LEU A 44 14.77 20.49 -5.63
N ARG A 45 15.55 21.51 -5.27
CA ARG A 45 16.87 21.76 -5.86
C ARG A 45 17.93 21.31 -4.87
N ILE A 46 18.74 20.34 -5.28
CA ILE A 46 19.98 19.97 -4.59
C ILE A 46 20.88 21.21 -4.59
N GLN A 47 21.33 21.63 -3.41
CA GLN A 47 22.28 22.74 -3.25
C GLN A 47 23.60 22.17 -2.74
N ASN A 48 24.63 22.25 -3.57
CA ASN A 48 25.99 21.87 -3.17
C ASN A 48 26.53 22.95 -2.23
N HIS A 49 26.79 22.55 -0.99
CA HIS A 49 27.48 23.37 0.00
C HIS A 49 28.89 22.81 0.17
N VAL A 50 29.86 23.70 0.32
CA VAL A 50 31.23 23.35 0.67
C VAL A 50 31.53 23.92 2.05
N ILE A 51 32.40 23.27 2.82
CA ILE A 51 32.87 23.80 4.09
C ILE A 51 33.91 24.87 3.78
N GLY A 52 33.58 26.12 4.06
CA GLY A 52 34.51 27.25 4.00
C GLY A 52 34.96 27.62 5.41
N THR A 53 36.24 27.91 5.58
CA THR A 53 36.78 28.54 6.79
C THR A 53 36.72 30.05 6.66
N ASP A 54 36.12 30.72 7.65
CA ASP A 54 36.19 32.18 7.73
C ASP A 54 37.58 32.65 8.19
N ALA A 55 37.82 33.95 8.12
CA ALA A 55 39.09 34.57 8.54
C ALA A 55 39.39 34.39 10.05
N GLY A 56 38.41 33.93 10.84
CA GLY A 56 38.54 33.59 12.25
C GLY A 56 38.77 32.10 12.51
N GLY A 57 38.92 31.27 11.46
CA GLY A 57 39.14 29.82 11.57
C GLY A 57 37.88 29.00 11.85
N SER A 58 36.70 29.62 11.87
CA SER A 58 35.42 28.93 12.07
C SER A 58 34.94 28.32 10.76
N GLN A 59 34.61 27.02 10.80
CA GLN A 59 34.10 26.29 9.65
C GLN A 59 32.61 26.53 9.49
N ARG A 60 32.18 26.97 8.31
CA ARG A 60 30.78 27.18 7.98
C ARG A 60 30.46 26.62 6.60
N LEU A 61 29.22 26.12 6.45
CA LEU A 61 28.69 25.71 5.16
C LEU A 61 28.46 26.95 4.29
N VAL A 62 29.22 27.05 3.21
CA VAL A 62 29.12 28.11 2.20
C VAL A 62 28.51 27.52 0.94
N ARG A 63 27.57 28.25 0.34
CA ARG A 63 26.90 27.85 -0.89
C ARG A 63 27.88 27.98 -2.06
N ALA A 64 28.11 26.90 -2.81
CA ALA A 64 28.98 26.95 -3.99
C ALA A 64 28.34 27.82 -5.08
N THR A 65 28.78 29.08 -5.20
CA THR A 65 28.28 30.03 -6.20
C THR A 65 29.29 30.20 -7.32
N GLY A 66 29.12 29.45 -8.40
CA GLY A 66 29.79 29.73 -9.67
C GLY A 66 30.55 28.54 -10.26
N SER A 67 30.35 28.37 -11.56
CA SER A 67 31.14 27.54 -12.48
C SER A 67 32.64 27.80 -12.27
N THR A 68 33.33 26.94 -11.53
CA THR A 68 34.79 26.88 -11.60
C THR A 68 35.18 26.08 -12.82
N SER A 69 35.99 26.73 -13.65
CA SER A 69 36.75 26.13 -14.73
C SER A 69 37.32 24.77 -14.34
N THR A 70 37.34 23.89 -15.33
CA THR A 70 38.00 22.60 -15.38
C THR A 70 39.47 22.69 -14.94
N LEU A 71 39.71 22.67 -13.63
CA LEU A 71 40.92 22.03 -13.13
C LEU A 71 40.76 20.55 -13.46
N LYS A 72 41.63 20.06 -14.36
CA LYS A 72 41.83 18.63 -14.63
C LYS A 72 42.32 17.95 -13.35
N GLN A 73 41.46 17.81 -12.36
CA GLN A 73 41.58 16.76 -11.39
C GLN A 73 41.02 15.53 -12.10
N GLY A 74 41.83 14.48 -12.22
CA GLY A 74 41.31 13.17 -12.61
C GLY A 74 40.09 12.83 -11.74
N PRO A 75 39.18 11.96 -12.21
CA PRO A 75 37.99 11.61 -11.44
C PRO A 75 38.43 11.36 -10.00
N PRO A 76 37.84 12.04 -9.00
CA PRO A 76 38.19 11.78 -7.61
C PRO A 76 38.13 10.27 -7.44
N SER A 77 39.19 9.67 -6.87
CA SER A 77 39.23 8.24 -6.59
C SER A 77 37.87 7.88 -6.00
N GLU A 78 37.12 6.99 -6.67
CA GLU A 78 35.79 6.61 -6.25
C GLU A 78 35.84 6.43 -4.74
N LEU A 79 35.07 7.25 -4.01
CA LEU A 79 34.95 7.08 -2.57
C LEU A 79 34.60 5.62 -2.39
N SER A 80 35.49 4.86 -1.74
CA SER A 80 35.29 3.45 -1.49
C SER A 80 33.97 3.33 -0.74
N LEU A 81 32.93 2.91 -1.47
CA LEU A 81 31.62 2.69 -0.90
C LEU A 81 31.65 1.50 0.05
N ILE A 82 32.78 0.82 0.24
CA ILE A 82 32.97 -0.22 1.26
C ILE A 82 32.77 0.37 2.67
N ALA A 83 33.26 1.60 2.94
CA ALA A 83 33.00 2.28 4.22
C ALA A 83 31.54 2.73 4.38
N PHE A 84 30.83 2.89 3.25
CA PHE A 84 29.43 3.33 3.18
C PHE A 84 28.45 2.17 2.91
N GLN A 85 28.94 0.95 2.65
CA GLN A 85 28.13 -0.23 2.34
C GLN A 85 27.32 -0.64 3.57
N GLU A 86 27.89 -0.46 4.75
CA GLU A 86 27.20 -0.66 6.03
C GLU A 86 26.50 0.60 6.57
N GLN A 87 26.83 1.78 6.03
CA GLN A 87 26.40 3.09 6.57
C GLN A 87 25.60 3.97 5.59
N MET A 88 25.18 3.46 4.43
CA MET A 88 24.17 4.17 3.65
C MET A 88 22.94 4.25 4.54
N ALA A 89 22.36 5.45 4.60
CA ALA A 89 21.34 5.88 5.53
C ALA A 89 20.18 4.90 5.74
N PHE A 90 19.98 3.86 4.94
CA PHE A 90 18.97 2.83 5.10
C PHE A 90 19.05 2.03 6.42
N SER A 91 20.22 1.58 6.91
CA SER A 91 20.28 0.83 8.18
C SER A 91 19.87 1.70 9.38
N HIS A 92 20.41 2.92 9.47
CA HIS A 92 20.02 3.92 10.47
C HIS A 92 18.59 4.44 10.22
N PHE A 93 18.17 4.63 8.98
CA PHE A 93 16.81 5.03 8.62
C PHE A 93 15.80 3.96 9.03
N PHE A 94 16.04 2.68 8.73
CA PHE A 94 15.18 1.57 9.13
C PHE A 94 15.34 1.12 10.60
N SER A 95 16.44 1.46 11.28
CA SER A 95 16.64 1.16 12.72
C SER A 95 16.27 2.32 13.66
N THR A 96 16.38 3.57 13.21
CA THR A 96 16.10 4.81 13.96
C THR A 96 14.73 5.38 13.60
N TYR A 97 14.29 5.28 12.34
CA TYR A 97 12.86 5.39 12.01
C TYR A 97 12.22 4.03 12.26
N ARG A 98 12.15 3.66 13.55
CA ARG A 98 10.97 2.91 14.03
C ARG A 98 9.78 3.67 13.47
N TRP A 99 9.00 3.04 12.61
CA TRP A 99 7.86 3.64 11.92
C TRP A 99 6.70 3.83 12.93
N ALA A 100 6.97 4.60 13.98
CA ALA A 100 6.26 4.74 15.23
C ALA A 100 4.81 5.24 15.07
N HIS A 101 4.52 5.90 13.96
CA HIS A 101 3.16 6.30 13.61
C HIS A 101 2.33 5.13 13.08
N PHE A 102 2.93 4.21 12.33
CA PHE A 102 2.28 3.04 11.74
C PHE A 102 1.92 1.96 12.78
N TRP A 103 2.54 2.03 13.96
CA TRP A 103 2.47 1.03 15.03
C TRP A 103 2.07 1.62 16.38
N ARG A 104 1.50 2.83 16.45
CA ARG A 104 1.16 3.50 17.72
C ARG A 104 0.35 2.60 18.68
N PRO A 105 -0.60 1.77 18.21
CA PRO A 105 -1.30 0.81 19.07
C PRO A 105 -0.42 -0.37 19.54
N ILE A 106 0.48 -0.89 18.69
CA ILE A 106 1.37 -2.02 19.00
C ILE A 106 2.54 -1.60 19.90
N MET A 107 3.00 -0.36 19.80
CA MET A 107 4.09 0.11 20.67
C MET A 107 3.62 0.43 22.09
N LYS A 108 2.32 0.74 22.29
CA LYS A 108 1.75 0.89 23.64
C LYS A 108 1.67 -0.43 24.41
N THR A 109 1.62 -1.57 23.72
CA THR A 109 1.60 -2.89 24.37
C THR A 109 3.00 -3.46 24.64
N ALA A 110 4.05 -2.80 24.17
CA ALA A 110 5.45 -3.25 24.25
C ALA A 110 6.34 -2.42 25.18
N GLU A 111 5.80 -1.46 25.95
CA GLU A 111 6.55 -0.74 26.98
C GLU A 111 6.27 -1.31 28.38
N PRO A 112 7.27 -1.92 29.05
CA PRO A 112 7.23 -2.10 30.49
C PRO A 112 7.55 -0.76 31.17
N ASP A 113 6.59 -0.28 31.95
CA ASP A 113 6.69 0.73 33.02
C ASP A 113 7.85 1.75 32.97
N GLY A 114 7.50 3.02 32.71
CA GLY A 114 8.15 4.15 33.39
C GLY A 114 9.25 4.94 32.66
N GLY A 115 9.27 4.98 31.32
CA GLY A 115 10.18 5.85 30.55
C GLY A 115 9.51 7.11 30.01
N ALA A 116 10.12 8.28 30.20
CA ALA A 116 9.55 9.60 29.90
C ALA A 116 8.83 9.72 28.55
N ALA A 117 7.58 10.19 28.59
CA ALA A 117 6.78 10.55 27.44
C ALA A 117 7.47 11.68 26.64
N VAL A 118 8.18 11.31 25.58
CA VAL A 118 8.57 12.27 24.55
C VAL A 118 7.31 12.57 23.76
N ASP A 119 6.81 13.79 23.90
CA ASP A 119 5.62 14.27 23.23
C ASP A 119 5.92 14.43 21.73
N TYR A 120 5.59 13.41 20.95
CA TYR A 120 5.81 13.31 19.49
C TYR A 120 4.76 14.08 18.67
N THR A 121 3.94 14.92 19.30
CA THR A 121 2.72 15.48 18.69
C THR A 121 2.99 16.59 17.67
N TRP A 122 4.21 17.15 17.61
CA TRP A 122 4.47 18.39 16.85
C TRP A 122 5.29 18.25 15.55
N ALA A 123 5.90 17.09 15.28
CA ALA A 123 6.66 16.88 14.04
C ALA A 123 5.79 16.38 12.86
N VAL A 124 4.50 16.11 13.11
CA VAL A 124 3.56 15.51 12.16
C VAL A 124 2.73 16.60 11.49
N GLU A 125 3.31 17.28 10.49
CA GLU A 125 2.55 18.18 9.64
C GLU A 125 1.65 17.37 8.70
N ARG A 126 0.36 17.23 9.05
CA ARG A 126 -0.89 17.17 8.24
C ARG A 126 -0.95 16.41 6.89
N SER A 127 0.08 15.68 6.51
CA SER A 127 0.23 14.93 5.27
C SER A 127 1.15 13.75 5.55
N LEU A 128 0.56 12.61 5.94
CA LEU A 128 1.26 11.35 6.23
C LEU A 128 2.37 11.12 5.19
N GLY A 129 3.64 10.97 5.58
CA GLY A 129 4.71 10.19 4.92
C GLY A 129 4.98 10.28 3.39
N LEU A 130 4.16 10.95 2.59
CA LEU A 130 4.11 10.85 1.14
C LEU A 130 5.32 11.52 0.49
N ALA A 131 5.87 12.58 1.10
CA ALA A 131 7.05 13.27 0.60
C ALA A 131 8.32 12.41 0.70
N HIS A 132 8.48 11.60 1.76
CA HIS A 132 9.63 10.71 1.92
C HIS A 132 9.57 9.56 0.91
N ASN A 133 8.38 8.97 0.72
CA ASN A 133 8.19 7.90 -0.23
C ASN A 133 8.37 8.40 -1.69
N GLN A 134 8.01 9.64 -2.00
CA GLN A 134 8.37 10.28 -3.26
C GLN A 134 9.90 10.39 -3.45
N GLY A 135 10.64 10.71 -2.39
CA GLY A 135 12.10 10.69 -2.40
C GLY A 135 12.68 9.30 -2.70
N VAL A 136 12.18 8.26 -2.01
CA VAL A 136 12.56 6.86 -2.27
C VAL A 136 12.28 6.48 -3.72
N ALA A 137 11.09 6.81 -4.25
CA ALA A 137 10.73 6.55 -5.63
C ALA A 137 11.70 7.22 -6.63
N GLN A 138 12.14 8.46 -6.36
CA GLN A 138 13.09 9.17 -7.21
C GLN A 138 14.49 8.54 -7.16
N ILE A 139 14.94 8.12 -5.97
CA ILE A 139 16.23 7.43 -5.81
C ILE A 139 16.24 6.13 -6.62
N LEU A 140 15.22 5.28 -6.44
CA LEU A 140 15.11 4.03 -7.19
C LEU A 140 15.13 4.29 -8.69
N GLN A 141 14.28 5.19 -9.19
CA GLN A 141 14.24 5.53 -10.61
C GLN A 141 15.56 6.10 -11.16
N HIS A 142 16.31 6.84 -10.35
CA HIS A 142 17.62 7.37 -10.74
C HIS A 142 18.68 6.25 -10.86
N CYS A 143 18.68 5.29 -9.93
CA CYS A 143 19.55 4.13 -10.01
C CYS A 143 19.21 3.25 -11.23
N GLY A 144 17.91 3.03 -11.47
CA GLY A 144 17.44 2.04 -12.44
C GLY A 144 17.38 0.62 -11.87
N PRO A 145 16.59 -0.28 -12.47
CA PRO A 145 16.36 -1.63 -11.93
C PRO A 145 17.62 -2.52 -11.95
N GLU A 146 18.61 -2.22 -12.78
CA GLU A 146 19.86 -2.97 -12.93
C GLU A 146 20.70 -2.94 -11.63
N TRP A 147 20.56 -1.88 -10.83
CA TRP A 147 21.26 -1.74 -9.55
C TRP A 147 20.77 -2.70 -8.46
N PHE A 148 19.57 -3.25 -8.61
CA PHE A 148 18.92 -4.08 -7.60
C PHE A 148 18.98 -5.57 -7.92
N GLN A 149 19.97 -6.00 -8.72
CA GLN A 149 20.09 -7.38 -9.18
C GLN A 149 20.78 -8.33 -8.20
N ASN A 150 21.48 -7.78 -7.21
CA ASN A 150 22.28 -8.53 -6.25
C ASN A 150 21.95 -8.12 -4.82
N GLU A 151 22.14 -9.04 -3.87
CA GLU A 151 22.02 -8.73 -2.45
C GLU A 151 23.19 -7.83 -1.99
N PRO A 152 22.96 -6.92 -1.02
CA PRO A 152 21.72 -6.70 -0.25
C PRO A 152 20.72 -5.76 -0.94
N PHE A 153 21.05 -5.22 -2.12
CA PHE A 153 20.22 -4.22 -2.80
C PHE A 153 18.88 -4.77 -3.28
N LEU A 154 18.83 -6.05 -3.68
CA LEU A 154 17.58 -6.71 -4.01
C LEU A 154 16.61 -6.78 -2.80
N THR A 155 17.11 -7.10 -1.61
CA THR A 155 16.30 -7.04 -0.37
C THR A 155 15.81 -5.62 -0.07
N ILE A 156 16.65 -4.60 -0.22
CA ILE A 156 16.25 -3.21 -0.04
C ILE A 156 15.13 -2.84 -1.03
N PHE A 157 15.29 -3.26 -2.29
CA PHE A 157 14.29 -3.03 -3.32
C PHE A 157 12.94 -3.66 -2.92
N ARG A 158 12.92 -4.91 -2.46
CA ARG A 158 11.69 -5.57 -1.95
C ARG A 158 10.98 -4.73 -0.88
N SER A 159 11.71 -4.24 0.13
CA SER A 159 11.14 -3.39 1.18
C SER A 159 10.59 -2.07 0.64
N CYS A 160 11.31 -1.42 -0.28
CA CYS A 160 10.83 -0.20 -0.92
C CYS A 160 9.58 -0.43 -1.79
N ARG A 161 9.43 -1.61 -2.41
CA ARG A 161 8.22 -1.94 -3.19
C ARG A 161 6.97 -1.90 -2.33
N ALA A 162 6.98 -2.56 -1.18
CA ALA A 162 5.84 -2.56 -0.26
C ALA A 162 5.41 -1.14 0.13
N LEU A 163 6.39 -0.28 0.47
CA LEU A 163 6.16 1.12 0.83
C LEU A 163 5.47 1.92 -0.30
N LEU A 164 5.98 1.79 -1.52
CA LEU A 164 5.51 2.56 -2.66
C LEU A 164 4.17 2.05 -3.19
N ILE A 165 3.87 0.77 -3.03
CA ILE A 165 2.55 0.19 -3.35
C ILE A 165 1.50 0.73 -2.38
N CYS A 166 1.78 0.71 -1.08
CA CYS A 166 0.92 1.31 -0.06
C CYS A 166 0.64 2.80 -0.37
N GLN A 167 1.67 3.57 -0.74
CA GLN A 167 1.46 4.95 -1.22
C GLN A 167 0.57 5.00 -2.48
N GLY A 168 0.77 4.10 -3.43
CA GLY A 168 -0.04 4.02 -4.65
C GLY A 168 -1.52 3.88 -4.31
N PHE A 169 -1.87 2.96 -3.41
CA PHE A 169 -3.25 2.77 -2.97
C PHE A 169 -3.83 4.00 -2.24
N ALA A 170 -3.05 4.64 -1.38
CA ALA A 170 -3.49 5.82 -0.65
C ALA A 170 -3.69 7.04 -1.57
N SER A 171 -2.86 7.17 -2.61
CA SER A 171 -2.92 8.28 -3.57
C SER A 171 -3.77 7.98 -4.81
N LYS A 172 -4.22 6.73 -4.99
CA LYS A 172 -4.91 6.24 -6.21
C LYS A 172 -4.11 6.51 -7.48
N GLN A 173 -2.80 6.29 -7.41
CA GLN A 173 -1.87 6.52 -8.52
C GLN A 173 -1.05 5.28 -8.82
N SER A 174 -0.82 5.04 -10.11
CA SER A 174 0.18 4.08 -10.57
C SER A 174 1.58 4.46 -10.09
N SER A 175 2.37 3.44 -9.79
CA SER A 175 3.80 3.55 -9.51
C SER A 175 4.61 2.99 -10.68
N PHE A 176 5.84 3.47 -10.86
CA PHE A 176 6.80 2.91 -11.83
C PHE A 176 7.05 1.41 -11.61
N LEU A 177 6.76 0.90 -10.41
CA LEU A 177 6.81 -0.52 -10.07
C LEU A 177 5.85 -1.40 -10.88
N ALA A 178 4.81 -0.81 -11.48
CA ALA A 178 3.89 -1.53 -12.37
C ALA A 178 4.53 -1.86 -13.74
N GLU A 179 5.59 -1.16 -14.13
CA GLU A 179 6.26 -1.35 -15.41
C GLU A 179 7.01 -2.69 -15.49
N GLY A 180 6.97 -3.33 -16.67
CA GLY A 180 7.58 -4.65 -16.87
C GLY A 180 9.06 -4.72 -16.47
N ARG A 181 9.85 -3.67 -16.77
CA ARG A 181 11.28 -3.64 -16.41
C ARG A 181 11.53 -3.71 -14.91
N TRP A 182 10.67 -3.08 -14.11
CA TRP A 182 10.78 -3.06 -12.65
C TRP A 182 10.28 -4.35 -12.00
N LYS A 183 9.58 -5.19 -12.77
CA LYS A 183 9.18 -6.54 -12.39
C LYS A 183 10.20 -7.58 -12.83
N THR A 184 10.97 -7.38 -13.90
CA THR A 184 11.84 -8.44 -14.45
C THR A 184 13.32 -8.21 -14.16
N VAL A 185 13.82 -7.00 -14.44
CA VAL A 185 15.26 -6.70 -14.43
C VAL A 185 15.93 -6.89 -13.07
N PRO A 186 15.32 -6.53 -11.91
CA PRO A 186 15.93 -6.76 -10.60
C PRO A 186 16.12 -8.25 -10.24
N TRP A 187 15.40 -9.16 -10.90
CA TRP A 187 15.50 -10.62 -10.68
C TRP A 187 16.26 -11.33 -11.79
N SER A 188 17.14 -10.64 -12.51
CA SER A 188 17.92 -11.25 -13.59
C SER A 188 18.93 -12.30 -13.10
N HIS A 189 19.44 -12.16 -11.86
CA HIS A 189 20.42 -13.07 -11.26
C HIS A 189 19.84 -13.93 -10.13
N ALA A 190 18.57 -13.75 -9.76
CA ALA A 190 17.94 -14.46 -8.65
C ALA A 190 16.47 -14.81 -8.97
N PRO A 191 16.00 -16.03 -8.65
CA PRO A 191 14.61 -16.38 -8.86
C PRO A 191 13.69 -15.58 -7.92
N LYS A 192 12.50 -15.24 -8.41
CA LYS A 192 11.45 -14.61 -7.60
C LYS A 192 10.88 -15.58 -6.57
N THR A 193 10.66 -15.09 -5.36
CA THR A 193 9.85 -15.77 -4.35
C THR A 193 8.36 -15.74 -4.72
N SER A 194 7.55 -16.47 -3.95
CA SER A 194 6.09 -16.40 -4.01
C SER A 194 5.58 -14.98 -3.73
N GLU A 195 6.08 -14.37 -2.65
CA GLU A 195 5.86 -12.97 -2.30
C GLU A 195 6.23 -12.01 -3.44
N ASP A 196 7.42 -12.14 -4.05
CA ASP A 196 7.85 -11.26 -5.15
C ASP A 196 6.83 -11.24 -6.31
N GLN A 197 6.28 -12.42 -6.65
CA GLN A 197 5.26 -12.61 -7.69
C GLN A 197 3.92 -12.00 -7.29
N LEU A 198 3.52 -12.10 -6.03
CA LEU A 198 2.30 -11.47 -5.53
C LEU A 198 2.43 -9.94 -5.59
N VAL A 199 3.55 -9.41 -5.11
CA VAL A 199 3.83 -7.96 -5.10
C VAL A 199 3.85 -7.36 -6.51
N ASP A 200 4.22 -8.13 -7.55
CA ASP A 200 4.09 -7.70 -8.95
C ASP A 200 2.64 -7.38 -9.33
N ILE A 201 1.70 -8.22 -8.88
CA ILE A 201 0.27 -8.07 -9.13
C ILE A 201 -0.25 -6.88 -8.34
N LEU A 202 0.10 -6.78 -7.05
CA LEU A 202 -0.31 -5.66 -6.17
C LEU A 202 0.14 -4.30 -6.72
N ALA A 203 1.31 -4.22 -7.35
CA ALA A 203 1.81 -2.97 -7.93
C ALA A 203 0.92 -2.40 -9.05
N GLU A 204 0.07 -3.21 -9.67
CA GLU A 204 -0.87 -2.77 -10.72
C GLU A 204 -2.22 -2.29 -10.18
N LEU A 205 -2.62 -2.75 -8.99
CA LEU A 205 -3.94 -2.50 -8.41
C LEU A 205 -4.25 -1.01 -8.20
N PRO A 206 -3.33 -0.18 -7.67
CA PRO A 206 -3.60 1.24 -7.47
C PRO A 206 -4.02 2.02 -8.72
N ASP A 207 -3.52 1.61 -9.89
CA ASP A 207 -3.80 2.33 -11.14
C ASP A 207 -5.25 2.14 -11.61
N ILE A 208 -5.87 1.00 -11.28
CA ILE A 208 -7.26 0.69 -11.65
C ILE A 208 -8.20 1.78 -11.15
N THR A 209 -7.90 2.37 -9.99
CA THR A 209 -8.79 3.33 -9.35
C THR A 209 -8.45 4.80 -9.56
N ARG A 210 -7.50 5.08 -10.47
CA ARG A 210 -7.14 6.44 -10.86
C ARG A 210 -8.34 7.25 -11.36
N HIS A 211 -9.22 6.63 -12.14
CA HIS A 211 -10.43 7.29 -12.66
C HIS A 211 -11.45 7.62 -11.57
N PHE A 212 -11.42 6.87 -10.46
CA PHE A 212 -12.24 7.08 -9.28
C PHE A 212 -11.64 8.10 -8.31
N ALA A 213 -10.42 8.60 -8.53
CA ALA A 213 -9.83 9.62 -7.67
C ALA A 213 -10.48 11.01 -7.84
N ILE A 214 -11.29 11.22 -8.90
CA ILE A 214 -11.86 12.53 -9.26
C ILE A 214 -13.35 12.57 -8.93
N PRO A 215 -13.78 13.29 -7.86
CA PRO A 215 -15.19 13.35 -7.46
C PRO A 215 -16.13 13.72 -8.61
N GLY A 216 -17.17 12.91 -8.81
CA GLY A 216 -18.20 13.14 -9.83
C GLY A 216 -17.80 12.80 -11.27
N HIS A 217 -16.62 12.23 -11.50
CA HIS A 217 -16.22 11.77 -12.82
C HIS A 217 -16.97 10.50 -13.22
N VAL A 218 -17.83 10.60 -14.22
CA VAL A 218 -18.52 9.44 -14.79
C VAL A 218 -17.62 8.77 -15.82
N LEU A 219 -17.31 7.49 -15.62
CA LEU A 219 -16.58 6.67 -16.58
C LEU A 219 -17.33 6.56 -17.90
N GLY A 220 -16.66 6.89 -19.00
CA GLY A 220 -17.17 6.63 -20.34
C GLY A 220 -17.32 5.12 -20.60
N PRO A 221 -18.14 4.70 -21.58
CA PRO A 221 -18.35 3.28 -21.87
C PRO A 221 -17.06 2.52 -22.22
N LYS A 222 -16.14 3.17 -22.94
CA LYS A 222 -14.84 2.60 -23.30
C LYS A 222 -13.92 2.45 -22.08
N ASP A 223 -13.77 3.51 -21.28
CA ASP A 223 -12.93 3.47 -20.08
C ASP A 223 -13.46 2.43 -19.07
N ARG A 224 -14.79 2.27 -18.99
CA ARG A 224 -15.43 1.21 -18.23
C ARG A 224 -15.04 -0.17 -18.78
N ALA A 225 -15.18 -0.40 -20.08
CA ALA A 225 -14.80 -1.68 -20.71
C ALA A 225 -13.32 -2.03 -20.45
N ASP A 226 -12.42 -1.06 -20.64
CA ASP A 226 -10.98 -1.22 -20.38
C ASP A 226 -10.70 -1.55 -18.90
N LEU A 227 -11.45 -0.93 -17.98
CA LEU A 227 -11.39 -1.22 -16.56
C LEU A 227 -11.81 -2.66 -16.24
N ILE A 228 -12.91 -3.15 -16.83
CA ILE A 228 -13.38 -4.54 -16.67
C ILE A 228 -12.29 -5.50 -17.08
N VAL A 229 -11.76 -5.32 -18.30
CA VAL A 229 -10.72 -6.18 -18.87
C VAL A 229 -9.48 -6.20 -17.98
N LYS A 230 -9.05 -5.04 -17.47
CA LYS A 230 -7.90 -4.94 -16.57
C LYS A 230 -8.16 -5.65 -15.23
N SER A 231 -9.33 -5.45 -14.64
CA SER A 231 -9.75 -6.10 -13.39
C SER A 231 -9.78 -7.62 -13.53
N ASP A 232 -10.33 -8.11 -14.65
CA ASP A 232 -10.48 -9.55 -14.92
C ASP A 232 -9.12 -10.20 -15.17
N ASN A 233 -8.23 -9.52 -15.89
CA ASN A 233 -6.86 -9.99 -16.07
C ASN A 233 -6.11 -10.10 -14.73
N LEU A 234 -6.24 -9.11 -13.84
CA LEU A 234 -5.59 -9.14 -12.53
C LEU A 234 -6.21 -10.19 -11.59
N SER A 235 -7.53 -10.38 -11.63
CA SER A 235 -8.22 -11.46 -10.92
C SER A 235 -7.73 -12.83 -11.39
N ALA A 236 -7.56 -13.02 -12.70
CA ALA A 236 -7.00 -14.24 -13.26
C ALA A 236 -5.53 -14.46 -12.89
N GLN A 237 -4.73 -13.38 -12.78
CA GLN A 237 -3.35 -13.46 -12.28
C GLN A 237 -3.30 -13.90 -10.82
N LEU A 238 -4.13 -13.31 -9.95
CA LEU A 238 -4.25 -13.72 -8.54
C LEU A 238 -4.69 -15.18 -8.41
N ALA A 239 -5.69 -15.61 -9.18
CA ALA A 239 -6.14 -17.01 -9.19
C ALA A 239 -5.01 -17.98 -9.56
N ARG A 240 -4.25 -17.69 -10.64
CA ARG A 240 -3.09 -18.50 -11.02
C ARG A 240 -2.01 -18.52 -9.94
N TRP A 241 -1.72 -17.37 -9.33
CA TRP A 241 -0.77 -17.28 -8.23
C TRP A 241 -1.22 -18.14 -7.04
N ARG A 242 -2.49 -18.06 -6.63
CA ARG A 242 -3.05 -18.81 -5.50
C ARG A 242 -3.04 -20.32 -5.74
N SER A 243 -3.38 -20.77 -6.95
CA SER A 243 -3.27 -22.18 -7.32
C SER A 243 -1.82 -22.69 -7.27
N LYS A 244 -0.87 -21.88 -7.75
CA LYS A 244 0.57 -22.20 -7.66
C LYS A 244 1.05 -22.23 -6.20
N TRP A 245 0.57 -21.28 -5.39
CA TRP A 245 0.89 -21.21 -3.97
C TRP A 245 0.47 -22.48 -3.24
N GLU A 246 -0.75 -22.96 -3.46
CA GLU A 246 -1.26 -24.20 -2.85
C GLU A 246 -0.35 -25.40 -3.12
N ASN A 247 0.07 -25.55 -4.38
CA ASN A 247 0.91 -26.66 -4.81
C ASN A 247 2.33 -26.61 -4.22
N THR A 248 2.81 -25.43 -3.85
CA THR A 248 4.18 -25.22 -3.35
C THR A 248 4.26 -25.10 -1.83
N HIS A 249 3.13 -24.85 -1.15
CA HIS A 249 3.04 -24.57 0.29
C HIS A 249 2.05 -25.51 1.00
N GLN A 250 2.01 -26.78 0.58
CA GLN A 250 1.13 -27.79 1.19
C GLN A 250 1.39 -27.94 2.70
N GLY A 251 0.32 -27.95 3.49
CA GLY A 251 0.39 -28.11 4.95
C GLY A 251 0.96 -26.89 5.71
N MET A 252 1.11 -25.74 5.05
CA MET A 252 1.59 -24.51 5.70
C MET A 252 0.52 -23.80 6.52
N ALA A 253 -0.76 -24.00 6.21
CA ALA A 253 -1.90 -23.50 6.95
C ALA A 253 -2.60 -24.63 7.71
N ILE A 254 -2.99 -24.36 8.95
CA ILE A 254 -3.68 -25.31 9.83
C ILE A 254 -4.90 -24.66 10.48
N GLU A 255 -5.97 -25.42 10.56
CA GLU A 255 -7.16 -25.06 11.32
C GLU A 255 -6.84 -25.06 12.82
N VAL A 256 -7.19 -24.00 13.52
CA VAL A 256 -7.00 -23.87 14.97
C VAL A 256 -8.28 -23.38 15.65
N PRO A 257 -8.44 -23.59 16.97
CA PRO A 257 -9.56 -23.04 17.73
C PRO A 257 -9.68 -21.53 17.54
N GLN A 258 -10.91 -21.02 17.68
CA GLN A 258 -11.23 -19.60 17.52
C GLN A 258 -10.32 -18.71 18.38
N GLY A 259 -9.60 -17.80 17.73
CA GLY A 259 -8.71 -16.84 18.39
C GLY A 259 -9.31 -15.46 18.62
N LEU A 260 -10.57 -15.23 18.22
CA LEU A 260 -11.27 -13.93 18.32
C LEU A 260 -12.46 -14.03 19.27
N ASP A 261 -12.69 -12.99 20.07
CA ASP A 261 -13.95 -12.85 20.79
C ASP A 261 -15.05 -12.43 19.83
N THR A 262 -15.83 -13.40 19.36
CA THR A 262 -16.95 -13.19 18.44
C THR A 262 -18.26 -12.80 19.11
N SER A 263 -18.24 -12.46 20.41
CA SER A 263 -19.44 -12.05 21.14
C SER A 263 -20.07 -10.80 20.52
N GLY A 264 -21.34 -10.91 20.12
CA GLY A 264 -22.11 -9.81 19.50
C GLY A 264 -22.05 -9.77 17.97
N ILE A 265 -21.32 -10.68 17.33
CA ILE A 265 -21.36 -10.89 15.87
C ILE A 265 -22.65 -11.63 15.52
N LEU A 266 -23.30 -11.23 14.42
CA LEU A 266 -24.56 -11.81 13.99
C LEU A 266 -24.34 -13.07 13.15
N GLU A 267 -25.27 -14.02 13.23
CA GLU A 267 -25.35 -15.12 12.27
C GLU A 267 -25.67 -14.58 10.86
N PRO A 268 -25.11 -15.16 9.78
CA PRO A 268 -24.30 -16.39 9.71
C PRO A 268 -22.78 -16.16 9.88
N VAL A 269 -22.34 -14.93 10.11
CA VAL A 269 -20.92 -14.57 10.15
C VAL A 269 -20.23 -15.14 11.39
N GLN A 270 -20.94 -15.21 12.51
CA GLN A 270 -20.42 -15.82 13.74
C GLN A 270 -20.05 -17.30 13.51
N GLU A 271 -20.94 -18.10 12.88
CA GLU A 271 -20.67 -19.49 12.50
C GLU A 271 -19.42 -19.62 11.61
N LEU A 272 -19.29 -18.75 10.61
CA LEU A 272 -18.16 -18.74 9.67
C LEU A 272 -16.82 -18.37 10.32
N LEU A 273 -16.83 -17.73 11.49
CA LEU A 273 -15.66 -17.38 12.29
C LEU A 273 -15.41 -18.33 13.47
N SER A 274 -16.11 -19.47 13.54
CA SER A 274 -16.00 -20.46 14.63
C SER A 274 -14.61 -21.08 14.80
N THR A 275 -13.72 -20.91 13.83
CA THR A 275 -12.33 -21.36 13.85
C THR A 275 -11.40 -20.31 13.26
N SER A 276 -10.12 -20.41 13.57
CA SER A 276 -9.07 -19.53 13.02
C SER A 276 -8.05 -20.34 12.21
N ILE A 277 -7.20 -19.64 11.46
CA ILE A 277 -6.18 -20.26 10.62
C ILE A 277 -4.80 -19.81 11.12
N ALA A 278 -3.98 -20.77 11.53
CA ALA A 278 -2.59 -20.54 11.88
C ALA A 278 -1.65 -21.02 10.76
N PHE A 279 -0.43 -20.49 10.75
CA PHE A 279 0.56 -20.81 9.73
C PHE A 279 1.88 -21.30 10.31
N ARG A 280 2.62 -22.06 9.50
CA ARG A 280 4.02 -22.41 9.74
C ARG A 280 4.94 -21.29 9.24
N GLY A 281 4.84 -20.13 9.88
CA GLY A 281 5.65 -18.95 9.60
C GLY A 281 4.84 -17.73 9.17
N LEU A 282 5.40 -16.55 9.44
CA LEU A 282 4.74 -15.27 9.21
C LEU A 282 4.63 -14.90 7.72
N GLY A 283 5.63 -15.24 6.90
CA GLY A 283 5.62 -14.98 5.45
C GLY A 283 4.40 -15.57 4.73
N PRO A 284 4.16 -16.90 4.80
CA PRO A 284 2.98 -17.55 4.24
C PRO A 284 1.65 -16.91 4.67
N ALA A 285 1.53 -16.53 5.94
CA ALA A 285 0.33 -15.87 6.46
C ALA A 285 0.11 -14.50 5.80
N LEU A 286 1.17 -13.69 5.66
CA LEU A 286 1.10 -12.38 5.01
C LEU A 286 0.85 -12.48 3.52
N GLU A 287 1.40 -13.49 2.83
CA GLU A 287 1.13 -13.74 1.42
C GLU A 287 -0.36 -14.02 1.18
N ILE A 288 -0.97 -14.91 1.96
CA ILE A 288 -2.41 -15.20 1.85
C ILE A 288 -3.27 -14.01 2.29
N PHE A 289 -2.87 -13.29 3.32
CA PHE A 289 -3.58 -12.09 3.75
C PHE A 289 -3.59 -11.00 2.66
N ASN A 290 -2.44 -10.78 2.00
CA ASN A 290 -2.32 -9.86 0.87
C ASN A 290 -3.12 -10.32 -0.36
N TYR A 291 -3.15 -11.63 -0.62
CA TYR A 291 -3.99 -12.21 -1.65
C TYR A 291 -5.48 -11.92 -1.39
N ASN A 292 -5.98 -12.17 -0.17
CA ASN A 292 -7.37 -11.93 0.18
C ASN A 292 -7.74 -10.45 0.09
N ALA A 293 -6.90 -9.57 0.61
CA ALA A 293 -7.12 -8.12 0.48
C ALA A 293 -7.16 -7.69 -1.00
N SER A 294 -6.25 -8.19 -1.83
CA SER A 294 -6.21 -7.87 -3.27
C SER A 294 -7.46 -8.38 -4.00
N LEU A 295 -7.92 -9.58 -3.65
CA LEU A 295 -9.13 -10.17 -4.21
C LEU A 295 -10.37 -9.38 -3.79
N ILE A 296 -10.50 -9.04 -2.51
CA ILE A 296 -11.57 -8.15 -1.99
C ILE A 296 -11.59 -6.84 -2.77
N TYR A 297 -10.42 -6.23 -2.99
CA TYR A 297 -10.31 -4.96 -3.73
C TYR A 297 -10.88 -5.07 -5.16
N LEU A 298 -10.49 -6.12 -5.90
CA LEU A 298 -10.95 -6.36 -7.26
C LEU A 298 -12.45 -6.72 -7.32
N MET A 299 -12.94 -7.53 -6.38
CA MET A 299 -14.36 -7.88 -6.29
C MET A 299 -15.22 -6.65 -6.01
N ARG A 300 -14.80 -5.78 -5.08
CA ARG A 300 -15.47 -4.49 -4.82
C ARG A 300 -15.52 -3.63 -6.08
N LEU A 301 -14.40 -3.49 -6.78
CA LEU A 301 -14.36 -2.71 -8.03
C LEU A 301 -15.34 -3.23 -9.08
N ARG A 302 -15.55 -4.54 -9.14
CA ARG A 302 -16.51 -5.14 -10.06
C ARG A 302 -17.95 -4.80 -9.69
N LEU A 303 -18.30 -4.83 -8.39
CA LEU A 303 -19.63 -4.48 -7.89
C LEU A 303 -20.02 -3.02 -8.18
N LEU A 304 -19.04 -2.14 -8.33
CA LEU A 304 -19.23 -0.73 -8.68
C LEU A 304 -19.60 -0.47 -10.15
N MET A 305 -19.78 -1.52 -10.96
CA MET A 305 -20.15 -1.38 -12.36
C MET A 305 -21.68 -1.50 -12.55
N PRO A 306 -22.31 -0.62 -13.36
CA PRO A 306 -23.76 -0.48 -13.52
C PRO A 306 -24.52 -1.79 -13.73
N ASP A 307 -23.92 -2.75 -14.43
CA ASP A 307 -24.56 -4.01 -14.79
C ASP A 307 -24.65 -5.00 -13.60
N THR A 308 -24.08 -4.66 -12.43
CA THR A 308 -23.99 -5.52 -11.24
C THR A 308 -24.60 -4.92 -9.96
N PHE A 309 -25.17 -3.72 -10.02
CA PHE A 309 -25.56 -2.93 -8.82
C PHE A 309 -26.67 -3.55 -7.95
N ASP A 310 -27.45 -4.51 -8.45
CA ASP A 310 -28.51 -5.13 -7.66
C ASP A 310 -28.01 -6.11 -6.58
N HIS A 311 -26.74 -6.53 -6.63
CA HIS A 311 -26.18 -7.54 -5.71
C HIS A 311 -25.60 -6.97 -4.39
N LEU A 312 -25.60 -5.64 -4.19
CA LEU A 312 -25.02 -5.00 -3.00
C LEU A 312 -25.99 -4.87 -1.81
N ARG A 313 -27.25 -5.30 -1.94
CA ARG A 313 -28.26 -5.15 -0.86
C ARG A 313 -28.16 -6.22 0.21
N SER A 314 -27.87 -7.46 -0.17
CA SER A 314 -27.55 -8.59 0.70
C SER A 314 -27.35 -9.85 -0.14
N LEU A 315 -26.61 -10.82 0.39
CA LEU A 315 -26.47 -12.16 -0.18
C LEU A 315 -27.79 -12.94 -0.06
N PRO A 316 -28.39 -13.40 -1.17
CA PRO A 316 -29.56 -14.29 -1.14
C PRO A 316 -29.30 -15.55 -0.30
N PRO A 317 -30.32 -16.17 0.33
CA PRO A 317 -30.15 -17.36 1.15
C PRO A 317 -29.43 -18.51 0.44
N VAL A 318 -29.72 -18.75 -0.84
CA VAL A 318 -29.05 -19.80 -1.65
C VAL A 318 -27.54 -19.55 -1.83
N ASP A 319 -27.15 -18.28 -1.95
CA ASP A 319 -25.74 -17.90 -2.08
C ASP A 319 -25.03 -18.01 -0.74
N MET A 320 -25.72 -17.70 0.36
CA MET A 320 -25.23 -17.96 1.71
C MET A 320 -25.04 -19.45 2.01
N ASP A 321 -25.95 -20.31 1.55
CA ASP A 321 -25.80 -21.77 1.67
C ASP A 321 -24.54 -22.25 0.95
N TYR A 322 -24.25 -21.72 -0.24
CA TYR A 322 -23.00 -22.00 -0.95
C TYR A 322 -21.78 -21.58 -0.12
N VAL A 323 -21.80 -20.39 0.49
CA VAL A 323 -20.71 -19.90 1.36
C VAL A 323 -20.49 -20.85 2.54
N LYS A 324 -21.57 -21.26 3.23
CA LYS A 324 -21.50 -22.20 4.36
C LYS A 324 -20.99 -23.58 3.96
N GLN A 325 -21.50 -24.14 2.86
CA GLN A 325 -21.04 -25.42 2.32
C GLN A 325 -19.56 -25.36 1.96
N THR A 326 -19.11 -24.26 1.38
CA THR A 326 -17.70 -24.05 1.03
C THR A 326 -16.84 -23.93 2.29
N ALA A 327 -17.30 -23.24 3.33
CA ALA A 327 -16.57 -23.15 4.61
C ALA A 327 -16.45 -24.51 5.30
N GLY A 328 -17.53 -25.31 5.31
CA GLY A 328 -17.56 -26.63 5.95
C GLY A 328 -16.92 -27.78 5.17
N LYS A 329 -16.49 -27.56 3.92
CA LYS A 329 -15.90 -28.60 3.07
C LYS A 329 -14.57 -29.08 3.68
N GLN A 330 -14.48 -30.38 3.95
CA GLN A 330 -13.23 -31.00 4.42
C GLN A 330 -12.17 -30.95 3.32
N ARG A 331 -11.04 -30.31 3.63
CA ARG A 331 -9.91 -30.13 2.74
C ARG A 331 -8.61 -30.51 3.45
N GLN A 332 -7.56 -30.74 2.68
CA GLN A 332 -6.20 -30.88 3.22
C GLN A 332 -5.65 -29.55 3.76
N SER A 333 -6.04 -28.44 3.13
CA SER A 333 -5.69 -27.07 3.53
C SER A 333 -6.97 -26.31 3.92
N PRO A 334 -6.97 -25.55 5.03
CA PRO A 334 -8.14 -24.77 5.45
C PRO A 334 -8.41 -23.54 4.56
N LEU A 335 -7.52 -23.28 3.59
CA LEU A 335 -7.58 -22.12 2.72
C LEU A 335 -8.48 -22.36 1.49
N LEU A 336 -9.24 -21.33 1.13
CA LEU A 336 -10.08 -21.26 -0.05
C LEU A 336 -9.25 -21.32 -1.32
N LEU A 337 -9.77 -22.05 -2.30
CA LEU A 337 -9.23 -22.10 -3.65
C LEU A 337 -9.93 -21.09 -4.57
N PRO A 338 -9.28 -20.64 -5.66
CA PRO A 338 -9.85 -19.65 -6.56
C PRO A 338 -11.19 -20.05 -7.19
N ASP A 339 -11.38 -21.34 -7.52
CA ASP A 339 -12.61 -21.89 -8.10
C ASP A 339 -13.77 -21.97 -7.09
N GLU A 340 -13.45 -21.94 -5.80
CA GLU A 340 -14.43 -21.99 -4.72
C GLU A 340 -14.93 -20.58 -4.32
N THR A 341 -14.15 -19.55 -4.64
CA THR A 341 -14.44 -18.16 -4.25
C THR A 341 -15.33 -17.46 -5.29
N LYS A 342 -16.56 -17.14 -4.88
CA LYS A 342 -17.56 -16.45 -5.72
C LYS A 342 -18.01 -15.10 -5.16
N PHE A 343 -18.05 -14.98 -3.83
CA PHE A 343 -18.60 -13.82 -3.15
C PHE A 343 -17.55 -13.14 -2.28
N LEU A 344 -17.66 -11.81 -2.15
CA LEU A 344 -16.70 -10.99 -1.38
C LEU A 344 -16.59 -11.45 0.08
N LEU A 345 -17.69 -11.96 0.64
CA LEU A 345 -17.75 -12.50 1.99
C LEU A 345 -16.68 -13.60 2.22
N GLN A 346 -16.40 -14.44 1.23
CA GLN A 346 -15.48 -15.58 1.40
C GLN A 346 -14.03 -15.16 1.69
N PRO A 347 -13.34 -14.35 0.85
CA PRO A 347 -11.99 -13.89 1.15
C PRO A 347 -11.93 -12.95 2.35
N ALA A 348 -13.02 -12.22 2.66
CA ALA A 348 -13.09 -11.41 3.87
C ALA A 348 -13.07 -12.29 5.12
N ILE A 349 -13.95 -13.31 5.20
CA ILE A 349 -13.96 -14.27 6.30
C ILE A 349 -12.62 -14.98 6.43
N GLU A 350 -12.03 -15.45 5.33
CA GLU A 350 -10.69 -16.06 5.38
C GLU A 350 -9.65 -15.10 5.98
N ALA A 351 -9.63 -13.83 5.54
CA ALA A 351 -8.73 -12.82 6.12
C ALA A 351 -8.98 -12.61 7.62
N PHE A 352 -10.24 -12.54 8.07
CA PHE A 352 -10.58 -12.45 9.49
C PHE A 352 -10.11 -13.66 10.30
N ARG A 353 -10.20 -14.86 9.74
CA ARG A 353 -9.73 -16.09 10.39
C ARG A 353 -8.20 -16.14 10.53
N ILE A 354 -7.46 -15.40 9.70
CA ILE A 354 -6.00 -15.29 9.73
C ILE A 354 -5.52 -14.21 10.74
N LEU A 355 -6.33 -13.20 11.03
CA LEU A 355 -5.95 -12.06 11.89
C LEU A 355 -5.40 -12.45 13.28
N PRO A 356 -5.96 -13.44 14.01
CA PRO A 356 -5.41 -13.85 15.32
C PRO A 356 -3.95 -14.27 15.24
N TYR A 357 -3.61 -15.08 14.24
CA TYR A 357 -2.25 -15.55 14.04
C TYR A 357 -1.30 -14.39 13.72
N LEU A 358 -1.73 -13.44 12.88
CA LEU A 358 -0.93 -12.24 12.57
C LEU A 358 -0.75 -11.35 13.80
N GLN A 359 -1.79 -11.15 14.60
CA GLN A 359 -1.73 -10.36 15.83
C GLN A 359 -0.73 -10.96 16.83
N GLU A 360 -0.84 -12.26 17.06
CA GLU A 360 0.06 -12.99 17.96
C GLU A 360 1.50 -12.99 17.43
N SER A 361 1.68 -13.29 16.14
CA SER A 361 3.02 -13.41 15.55
C SER A 361 3.74 -12.06 15.47
N LEU A 362 3.06 -10.99 15.07
CA LEU A 362 3.67 -9.66 14.95
C LEU A 362 3.98 -9.03 16.32
N THR A 363 3.25 -9.40 17.38
CA THR A 363 3.54 -8.92 18.74
C THR A 363 4.66 -9.71 19.42
N LYS A 364 4.75 -11.02 19.18
CA LYS A 364 5.75 -11.90 19.81
C LYS A 364 7.09 -11.93 19.09
N THR A 365 7.11 -11.70 17.78
CA THR A 365 8.34 -11.80 17.01
C THR A 365 9.05 -10.45 16.93
N ASN A 366 10.37 -10.42 17.18
CA ASN A 366 11.24 -9.29 16.82
C ASN A 366 11.45 -9.19 15.29
N VAL A 367 10.65 -9.92 14.50
CA VAL A 367 10.82 -10.03 13.06
C VAL A 367 10.26 -8.75 12.45
N LYS A 368 11.15 -8.01 11.81
CA LYS A 368 10.89 -6.74 11.11
C LYS A 368 10.18 -7.00 9.78
N VAL A 369 9.03 -7.66 9.80
CA VAL A 369 8.26 -7.84 8.56
C VAL A 369 7.47 -6.57 8.30
N MET A 370 7.62 -6.05 7.09
CA MET A 370 6.84 -4.92 6.61
C MET A 370 5.40 -5.39 6.38
N GLY A 371 4.57 -5.28 7.42
CA GLY A 371 3.13 -5.43 7.29
C GLY A 371 2.57 -4.38 6.33
N THR A 372 1.80 -4.84 5.35
CA THR A 372 1.17 -4.06 4.30
C THR A 372 -0.10 -3.39 4.85
N LEU A 373 0.05 -2.14 5.30
CA LEU A 373 -1.05 -1.30 5.81
C LEU A 373 -2.23 -1.25 4.80
N GLU A 374 -1.95 -1.36 3.51
CA GLU A 374 -2.97 -1.39 2.48
C GLU A 374 -3.92 -2.58 2.61
N SER A 375 -3.42 -3.75 3.00
CA SER A 375 -4.24 -4.96 3.11
C SER A 375 -5.20 -4.87 4.28
N MET A 376 -4.72 -4.32 5.40
CA MET A 376 -5.56 -3.98 6.56
C MET A 376 -6.59 -2.92 6.17
N GLY A 377 -6.18 -1.88 5.46
CA GLY A 377 -7.09 -0.83 4.99
C GLY A 377 -8.18 -1.37 4.07
N ILE A 378 -7.84 -2.22 3.10
CA ILE A 378 -8.82 -2.81 2.19
C ILE A 378 -9.82 -3.69 2.95
N LEU A 379 -9.34 -4.53 3.88
CA LEU A 379 -10.19 -5.38 4.72
C LEU A 379 -11.12 -4.54 5.60
N TYR A 380 -10.59 -3.53 6.29
CA TYR A 380 -11.35 -2.59 7.12
C TYR A 380 -12.48 -1.93 6.31
N ASN A 381 -12.17 -1.40 5.13
CA ASN A 381 -13.17 -0.75 4.29
C ASN A 381 -14.18 -1.75 3.69
N SER A 382 -13.84 -3.04 3.57
CA SER A 382 -14.80 -4.04 3.09
C SER A 382 -15.91 -4.34 4.11
N VAL A 383 -15.62 -4.19 5.41
CA VAL A 383 -16.62 -4.32 6.48
C VAL A 383 -17.65 -3.20 6.43
N MET A 384 -17.23 -2.00 6.05
CA MET A 384 -18.10 -0.83 5.99
C MET A 384 -19.13 -0.88 4.86
N ASP A 385 -18.80 -1.60 3.78
CA ASP A 385 -19.59 -1.62 2.56
C ASP A 385 -20.53 -2.84 2.46
N MET A 386 -20.36 -3.85 3.32
CA MET A 386 -21.16 -5.09 3.26
C MET A 386 -22.04 -5.26 4.49
N PRO A 387 -23.38 -5.33 4.32
CA PRO A 387 -24.32 -5.52 5.43
C PRO A 387 -24.01 -6.75 6.29
N GLU A 388 -23.60 -7.86 5.67
CA GLU A 388 -23.27 -9.11 6.37
C GLU A 388 -22.07 -8.93 7.31
N LEU A 389 -21.07 -8.15 6.88
CA LEU A 389 -19.87 -7.91 7.67
C LEU A 389 -20.04 -6.77 8.68
N ALA A 390 -21.09 -5.96 8.61
CA ALA A 390 -21.27 -4.81 9.49
C ALA A 390 -21.19 -5.18 10.99
N SER A 391 -21.61 -6.40 11.35
CA SER A 391 -21.50 -6.92 12.73
C SER A 391 -20.06 -7.16 13.21
N LEU A 392 -19.07 -7.15 12.30
CA LEU A 392 -17.64 -7.23 12.61
C LEU A 392 -17.04 -5.87 12.99
N LEU A 393 -17.76 -4.77 12.82
CA LEU A 393 -17.23 -3.45 13.14
C LEU A 393 -16.74 -3.34 14.61
N PRO A 394 -17.50 -3.80 15.63
CA PRO A 394 -17.01 -3.80 17.01
C PRO A 394 -15.81 -4.72 17.25
N LEU A 395 -15.65 -5.77 16.42
CA LEU A 395 -14.51 -6.68 16.50
C LEU A 395 -13.24 -5.99 16.01
N LEU A 396 -13.32 -5.18 14.95
CA LEU A 396 -12.19 -4.39 14.45
C LEU A 396 -11.64 -3.48 15.55
N ASP A 397 -12.50 -2.78 16.31
CA ASP A 397 -12.06 -1.90 17.41
C ASP A 397 -11.31 -2.63 18.54
N ARG A 398 -11.51 -3.95 18.67
CA ARG A 398 -10.81 -4.78 19.68
C ARG A 398 -9.45 -5.27 19.18
N ILE A 399 -9.21 -5.24 17.88
CA ILE A 399 -7.97 -5.69 17.28
C ILE A 399 -7.00 -4.50 17.22
N THR A 400 -5.85 -4.65 17.87
CA THR A 400 -4.85 -3.58 18.05
C THR A 400 -4.47 -2.89 16.75
N PHE A 401 -4.46 -3.59 15.61
CA PHE A 401 -4.14 -3.00 14.30
C PHE A 401 -5.13 -1.95 13.81
N PHE A 402 -6.41 -2.06 14.18
CA PHE A 402 -7.48 -1.20 13.67
C PHE A 402 -7.87 -0.10 14.66
N GLN A 403 -7.41 -0.18 15.92
CA GLN A 403 -7.60 0.84 16.95
C GLN A 403 -7.03 2.20 16.51
N ASP A 404 -7.86 3.25 16.59
CA ASP A 404 -7.54 4.63 16.18
C ASP A 404 -7.12 4.79 14.69
N GLY A 405 -7.17 3.71 13.89
CA GLY A 405 -6.69 3.65 12.52
C GLY A 405 -7.70 4.13 11.48
N GLN A 406 -8.95 4.42 11.86
CA GLN A 406 -10.04 4.72 10.92
C GLN A 406 -9.67 5.81 9.89
N ARG A 407 -9.00 6.88 10.33
CA ARG A 407 -8.56 7.97 9.44
C ARG A 407 -7.48 7.55 8.45
N GLU A 408 -6.56 6.68 8.87
CA GLU A 408 -5.44 6.23 8.04
C GLU A 408 -5.90 5.15 7.07
N LEU A 409 -6.74 4.22 7.54
CA LEU A 409 -7.29 3.12 6.76
C LEU A 409 -8.32 3.59 5.73
N ALA A 410 -8.99 4.72 5.97
CA ALA A 410 -9.89 5.36 5.00
C ALA A 410 -9.19 5.72 3.67
N ALA A 411 -7.86 5.95 3.66
CA ALA A 411 -7.11 6.22 2.44
C ALA A 411 -7.15 5.05 1.43
N PHE A 412 -7.38 3.84 1.91
CA PHE A 412 -7.47 2.63 1.08
C PHE A 412 -8.88 2.38 0.56
N ASN A 413 -9.87 3.19 0.97
CA ASN A 413 -11.24 3.03 0.52
C ASN A 413 -11.39 3.27 -0.99
N LEU A 414 -12.39 2.63 -1.59
CA LEU A 414 -12.92 3.04 -2.89
C LEU A 414 -13.84 4.24 -2.66
N PRO A 415 -13.76 5.31 -3.45
CA PRO A 415 -14.47 6.54 -3.13
C PRO A 415 -16.00 6.38 -3.18
N ALA A 416 -16.65 6.95 -2.16
CA ALA A 416 -18.08 6.79 -1.85
C ALA A 416 -19.06 7.30 -2.91
N TRP A 417 -18.62 8.03 -3.93
CA TRP A 417 -19.48 8.49 -5.04
C TRP A 417 -19.53 7.50 -6.22
N VAL A 418 -18.66 6.49 -6.20
CA VAL A 418 -18.68 5.37 -7.15
C VAL A 418 -19.74 4.36 -6.74
N ILE A 419 -19.93 4.18 -5.43
CA ILE A 419 -21.13 3.60 -4.83
C ILE A 419 -22.20 4.69 -4.93
N GLY A 420 -23.42 4.41 -5.40
CA GLY A 420 -24.46 5.43 -5.54
C GLY A 420 -24.69 6.24 -4.25
N ARG A 421 -25.26 7.45 -4.35
CA ARG A 421 -25.53 8.39 -3.24
C ARG A 421 -26.43 7.85 -2.11
N ASP A 422 -26.82 6.58 -2.17
CA ASP A 422 -27.71 5.92 -1.21
C ASP A 422 -26.94 4.97 -0.27
N HIS A 423 -25.61 5.09 -0.19
CA HIS A 423 -24.85 4.42 0.87
C HIS A 423 -25.15 5.07 2.23
N PRO A 424 -25.42 4.32 3.31
CA PRO A 424 -25.82 4.89 4.61
C PRO A 424 -24.76 5.83 5.24
N PHE A 425 -23.55 5.89 4.67
CA PHE A 425 -22.44 6.72 5.14
C PHE A 425 -22.01 7.82 4.15
N SER A 426 -22.79 8.13 3.11
CA SER A 426 -22.50 9.27 2.21
C SER A 426 -22.96 10.63 2.75
N GLN A 427 -23.41 10.68 4.01
CA GLN A 427 -23.75 11.90 4.72
C GLN A 427 -22.88 12.05 5.99
N GLU A 428 -21.59 12.33 5.82
CA GLU A 428 -20.79 13.10 6.78
C GLU A 428 -19.78 13.99 6.07
#